data_AF-A0A7X0XI82-F1
#
_entry.id   AF-A0A7X0XI82-F1
#
_cell.length_a   1.000
_cell.length_b   1.000
_cell.length_c   1.000
_cell.angle_alpha   90.00
_cell.angle_beta   90.00
_cell.angle_gamma   90.00
#
_symmetry.space_group_name_H-M   'P 1'
#
loop_
_entity.id
_entity.type
_entity.pdbx_description
1 polymer ?
#
loop_
_entity_poly.entity_id
_entity_poly.type
_entity_poly.pdbx_seq_one_letter_code
_entity_poly.pdbx_strand_id
1 'polypeptide(L)'
;MTNDLAIKEKLCALSLLKCLDENPLSLEEVRKSPRRILSVYSIKQIVYILETFTNYGIVFFEPEGQDRIYYLTSLGKRLVQKVALNSFRND
;
A
#
# COMPACT_ATOMS: atom_id res chain seq x y z
N MET A 1 9.43 6.73 -21.95
CA MET A 1 9.98 6.17 -20.69
C MET A 1 9.21 6.59 -19.43
N THR A 2 8.35 7.61 -19.47
CA THR A 2 7.59 8.14 -18.32
C THR A 2 6.36 7.31 -17.91
N ASN A 3 5.71 6.62 -18.86
CA ASN A 3 4.47 5.88 -18.57
C ASN A 3 4.71 4.62 -17.72
N ASP A 4 5.79 3.89 -17.95
CA ASP A 4 6.03 2.61 -17.26
C ASP A 4 6.31 2.78 -15.77
N LEU A 5 7.00 3.86 -15.38
CA LEU A 5 7.25 4.18 -13.98
C LEU A 5 5.94 4.53 -13.26
N ALA A 6 5.11 5.39 -13.86
CA ALA A 6 3.81 5.76 -13.31
C ALA A 6 2.86 4.55 -13.22
N ILE A 7 2.91 3.61 -14.18
CA ILE A 7 2.15 2.36 -14.11
C ILE A 7 2.63 1.50 -12.94
N LYS A 8 3.95 1.33 -12.77
CA LYS A 8 4.52 0.56 -11.65
C LYS A 8 4.15 1.15 -10.30
N GLU A 9 4.17 2.47 -10.15
CA GLU A 9 3.75 3.16 -8.92
C GLU A 9 2.27 2.94 -8.63
N LYS A 10 1.40 3.06 -9.64
CA LYS A 10 -0.04 2.78 -9.48
C LYS A 10 -0.29 1.34 -9.06
N LEU A 11 0.38 0.37 -9.69
CA LEU A 11 0.23 -1.05 -9.34
C LEU A 11 0.76 -1.34 -7.93
N CYS A 12 1.86 -0.72 -7.52
CA CYS A 12 2.40 -0.80 -6.16
C CYS A 12 1.39 -0.25 -5.14
N ALA A 13 0.84 0.93 -5.40
CA ALA A 13 -0.19 1.56 -4.57
C ALA A 13 -1.42 0.67 -4.40
N LEU A 14 -1.94 0.09 -5.48
CA LEU A 14 -3.07 -0.84 -5.42
C LEU A 14 -2.73 -2.11 -4.63
N SER A 15 -1.54 -2.66 -4.82
CA SER A 15 -1.07 -3.87 -4.11
C SER A 15 -0.93 -3.61 -2.61
N LEU A 16 -0.42 -2.45 -2.22
CA LEU A 16 -0.29 -2.03 -0.82
C LEU A 16 -1.66 -1.83 -0.17
N LEU A 17 -2.58 -1.14 -0.85
CA LEU A 17 -3.95 -0.97 -0.36
C LEU A 17 -4.63 -2.32 -0.12
N LYS A 18 -4.48 -3.28 -1.03
CA LYS A 18 -5.00 -4.64 -0.85
C LYS A 18 -4.39 -5.33 0.38
N CYS A 19 -3.06 -5.27 0.54
CA CYS A 19 -2.39 -5.90 1.68
C CYS A 19 -2.86 -5.32 3.01
N LEU A 20 -3.02 -3.99 3.07
CA LEU A 20 -3.42 -3.22 4.24
C LEU A 20 -4.91 -3.38 4.58
N ASP A 21 -5.75 -3.71 3.59
CA ASP A 21 -7.16 -4.04 3.81
C ASP A 21 -7.34 -5.41 4.45
N GLU A 22 -6.46 -6.36 4.11
CA GLU A 22 -6.45 -7.70 4.70
C GLU A 22 -5.88 -7.70 6.12
N ASN A 23 -4.73 -7.07 6.34
CA ASN A 23 -4.02 -7.06 7.62
C ASN A 23 -3.08 -5.84 7.74
N PRO A 24 -2.73 -5.40 8.96
CA PRO A 24 -1.65 -4.45 9.17
C PRO A 24 -0.35 -4.88 8.48
N LEU A 25 0.47 -3.90 8.08
CA LEU A 25 1.70 -4.15 7.34
C LEU A 25 2.92 -3.68 8.13
N SER A 26 3.73 -4.63 8.59
CA SER A 26 5.04 -4.34 9.17
C SER A 26 6.05 -4.01 8.07
N LEU A 27 6.79 -2.90 8.23
CA LEU A 27 7.86 -2.54 7.29
C LEU A 27 9.04 -3.50 7.39
N GLU A 28 9.34 -4.01 8.59
CA GLU A 28 10.36 -5.03 8.81
C GLU A 28 10.00 -6.36 8.12
N GLU A 29 8.74 -6.79 8.22
CA GLU A 29 8.26 -7.98 7.48
C GLU A 29 8.43 -7.80 5.97
N VAL A 30 8.06 -6.63 5.44
CA VAL A 30 8.24 -6.34 4.01
C VAL A 30 9.71 -6.38 3.59
N ARG A 31 10.63 -5.95 4.46
CA ARG A 31 12.09 -6.00 4.20
C ARG A 31 12.63 -7.43 4.19
N LYS A 32 12.17 -8.28 5.11
CA LYS A 32 12.69 -9.64 5.29
C LYS A 32 12.02 -10.67 4.38
N SER A 33 10.69 -10.60 4.28
CA SER A 33 9.88 -11.55 3.53
C SER A 33 8.61 -10.87 3.03
N PRO A 34 8.69 -10.12 1.91
CA PRO A 34 7.53 -9.44 1.38
C PRO A 34 6.47 -10.47 0.97
N ARG A 35 5.20 -10.16 1.27
CA ARG A 35 4.07 -10.92 0.71
C ARG A 35 4.24 -11.02 -0.81
N ARG A 36 3.85 -12.15 -1.41
CA ARG A 36 4.07 -12.45 -2.84
C ARG A 36 3.65 -11.31 -3.79
N ILE A 37 2.60 -10.57 -3.45
CA ILE A 37 2.13 -9.43 -4.26
C ILE A 37 3.05 -8.20 -4.19
N LEU A 38 3.81 -8.04 -3.10
CA LEU A 38 4.75 -6.94 -2.89
C LEU A 38 6.18 -7.27 -3.35
N SER A 39 6.52 -8.55 -3.52
CA SER A 39 7.88 -9.00 -3.84
C SER A 39 8.40 -8.53 -5.21
N VAL A 40 7.52 -8.07 -6.09
CA VAL A 40 7.86 -7.51 -7.41
C VAL A 40 8.30 -6.05 -7.36
N TYR A 41 8.13 -5.38 -6.21
CA TYR A 41 8.48 -3.97 -6.02
C TYR A 41 9.75 -3.83 -5.16
N SER A 42 10.55 -2.81 -5.46
CA SER A 42 11.70 -2.50 -4.62
C SER A 42 11.24 -1.94 -3.27
N ILE A 43 12.02 -2.17 -2.21
CA ILE A 43 11.73 -1.60 -0.89
C ILE A 43 11.62 -0.07 -0.92
N LYS A 44 12.44 0.60 -1.74
CA LYS A 44 12.40 2.06 -1.93
C LYS A 44 11.05 2.51 -2.48
N GLN A 45 10.52 1.78 -3.46
CA GLN A 45 9.22 2.08 -4.06
C GLN A 45 8.09 1.86 -3.06
N ILE A 46 8.14 0.78 -2.28
CA ILE A 46 7.13 0.51 -1.24
C ILE A 46 7.14 1.62 -0.19
N VAL A 47 8.32 1.98 0.32
CA VAL A 47 8.49 3.07 1.30
C VAL A 47 7.96 4.39 0.75
N TYR A 48 8.34 4.76 -0.48
CA TYR A 48 7.86 5.98 -1.13
C TYR A 48 6.32 6.05 -1.20
N ILE A 49 5.66 4.94 -1.55
CA ILE A 49 4.19 4.91 -1.63
C ILE A 49 3.56 4.94 -0.23
N LEU A 50 4.13 4.26 0.76
CA LEU A 50 3.66 4.33 2.16
C LEU A 50 3.78 5.75 2.73
N GLU A 51 4.87 6.45 2.47
CA GLU A 51 5.05 7.85 2.84
C GLU A 51 4.02 8.74 2.14
N THR A 52 3.81 8.52 0.84
CA THR A 52 2.78 9.23 0.06
C THR A 52 1.39 9.01 0.66
N PHE A 53 1.00 7.77 0.96
CA PHE A 53 -0.28 7.46 1.60
C PHE A 53 -0.41 8.08 2.99
N THR A 54 0.68 8.13 3.75
CA THR A 54 0.69 8.75 5.08
C THR A 54 0.43 10.25 4.96
N ASN A 55 1.10 10.94 4.03
CA ASN A 55 0.92 12.36 3.76
C ASN A 55 -0.51 12.71 3.31
N TYR A 56 -1.16 11.81 2.57
CA TYR A 56 -2.57 11.97 2.15
C TYR A 56 -3.58 11.46 3.20
N GLY A 57 -3.13 11.00 4.37
CA GLY A 57 -4.01 10.49 5.43
C GLY A 57 -4.76 9.20 5.07
N ILE A 58 -4.26 8.44 4.09
CA ILE A 58 -4.82 7.16 3.66
C ILE A 58 -4.41 6.05 4.65
N VAL A 59 -3.17 6.11 5.13
CA VAL A 59 -2.63 5.20 6.14
C VAL A 59 -2.08 6.00 7.32
N PHE A 60 -1.99 5.36 8.47
CA PHE A 60 -1.18 5.80 9.60
C PHE A 60 -0.23 4.66 9.99
N PHE A 61 0.79 4.96 10.79
CA PHE A 61 1.65 3.92 11.35
C PHE A 61 1.82 4.09 12.85
N GLU A 62 1.99 2.97 13.54
CA GLU A 62 2.40 2.92 14.94
C GLU A 62 3.85 2.42 15.01
N PRO A 63 4.72 3.06 15.81
CA PRO A 63 6.05 2.56 16.04
C PRO A 63 6.03 1.37 17.01
N GLU A 64 6.66 0.26 16.62
CA GLU A 64 6.88 -0.90 17.50
C GLU A 64 8.38 -1.20 17.55
N GLY A 65 9.06 -0.68 18.58
CA GLY A 65 10.52 -0.74 18.66
C GLY A 65 11.19 0.03 17.51
N GLN A 66 11.87 -0.69 16.62
CA GLN A 66 12.49 -0.13 15.41
C GLN A 66 11.62 -0.30 14.15
N ASP A 67 10.46 -0.97 14.27
CA ASP A 67 9.55 -1.21 13.17
C ASP A 67 8.45 -0.14 13.09
N ARG A 68 7.82 -0.07 11.92
CA ARG A 68 6.63 0.74 11.65
C ARG A 68 5.55 -0.19 11.14
N ILE A 69 4.45 -0.29 11.89
CA ILE A 69 3.29 -1.07 11.50
C ILE A 69 2.26 -0.12 10.91
N TYR A 70 1.92 -0.32 9.64
CA TYR A 70 1.01 0.51 8.88
C TYR A 70 -0.41 -0.04 8.90
N TYR A 71 -1.37 0.88 9.02
CA TYR A 71 -2.81 0.60 9.10
C TYR A 71 -3.58 1.54 8.18
N LEU A 72 -4.71 1.06 7.62
CA LEU A 72 -5.65 1.95 6.91
C LEU A 72 -6.36 2.88 7.89
N THR A 73 -6.44 4.17 7.55
CA THR A 73 -7.36 5.09 8.20
C THR A 73 -8.81 4.83 7.74
N SER A 74 -9.78 5.46 8.40
CA SER A 74 -11.17 5.47 7.93
C SER A 74 -11.32 6.09 6.53
N LEU A 75 -10.43 7.00 6.12
CA LEU A 75 -10.39 7.50 4.75
C LEU A 75 -9.85 6.42 3.80
N GLY A 76 -8.74 5.77 4.15
CA GLY A 76 -8.15 4.70 3.36
C GLY A 76 -9.12 3.56 3.09
N LYS A 77 -9.82 3.07 4.12
CA LYS A 77 -10.84 2.00 3.98
C LYS A 77 -11.95 2.38 2.99
N ARG A 78 -12.46 3.62 3.07
CA ARG A 78 -13.48 4.12 2.12
C ARG A 78 -12.96 4.17 0.69
N LEU A 79 -11.70 4.53 0.49
CA LEU A 79 -11.08 4.55 -0.84
C LEU A 79 -10.96 3.13 -1.41
N VAL A 80 -10.51 2.15 -0.61
CA VAL A 80 -10.43 0.74 -1.03
C VAL A 80 -11.81 0.22 -1.45
N GLN A 81 -12.85 0.47 -0.64
CA GLN A 81 -14.21 0.07 -0.97
C GLN A 81 -14.70 0.70 -2.28
N LYS A 82 -14.43 1.98 -2.51
CA LYS A 82 -14.81 2.68 -3.75
C LYS A 82 -14.08 2.09 -4.97
N VAL A 83 -12.80 1.75 -4.84
CA VAL A 83 -12.02 1.10 -5.89
C VAL A 83 -12.56 -0.30 -6.17
N ALA A 84 -12.87 -1.09 -5.14
CA ALA A 84 -13.45 -2.41 -5.28
C ALA A 84 -14.81 -2.37 -5.99
N LEU A 85 -15.72 -1.47 -5.58
CA LEU A 85 -17.06 -1.33 -6.17
C LEU A 85 -17.02 -0.90 -7.65
N ASN A 86 -16.06 -0.07 -8.04
CA ASN A 86 -15.90 0.35 -9.43
C ASN A 86 -15.33 -0.75 -10.32
N SER A 87 -14.62 -1.75 -9.76
CA SER A 87 -14.17 -2.92 -10.49
C SER A 87 -15.31 -3.88 -10.88
N PHE A 88 -16.44 -3.84 -10.17
CA PHE A 88 -17.64 -4.67 -10.43
C PHE A 88 -18.72 -3.98 -11.27
N ARG A 89 -18.51 -2.72 -11.69
CA ARG A 89 -19.48 -1.93 -12.47
C ARG A 89 -19.17 -1.87 -13.97
N ASN A 90 -18.13 -2.56 -14.42
CA ASN A 90 -17.73 -2.64 -15.83
C ASN A 90 -17.99 -4.03 -16.45
N ASP A 91 -18.81 -4.87 -15.80
CA ASP A 91 -19.37 -6.09 -16.38
C ASP A 91 -20.81 -5.86 -16.86
#